data_AF-A0A1I5A7Q7-F1
#
_entry.id   AF-A0A1I5A7Q7-F1
#
_cell.length_a   1.000
_cell.length_b   1.000
_cell.length_c   1.000
_cell.angle_alpha   90.00
_cell.angle_beta   90.00
_cell.angle_gamma   90.00
#
_symmetry.space_group_name_H-M   'P 1'
#
loop_
_entity.id
_entity.type
_entity.pdbx_description
1 polymer ?
#
loop_
_entity_poly.entity_id
_entity_poly.type
_entity_poly.pdbx_seq_one_letter_code
_entity_poly.pdbx_strand_id
1 'polypeptide(L)'
;MLPLPQYPYEIAQWSKGKVQPNCHIAFQRKFYSVPFEYLGEEVEVQSTQTVIEILYHHQRIASHKRLWGKDTYSTIREHIPPDKIFFADWEYSKRQHNHLKRLISQAKFQYPNACIEDINYANDRKLDHEQILEIASCNYI
;
A
#
# COMPACT_ATOMS: atom_id res chain seq x y z
N MET A 1 31.37 -5.85 -31.71
CA MET A 1 30.06 -5.20 -31.89
C MET A 1 29.02 -6.02 -31.14
N LEU A 2 28.30 -5.44 -30.17
CA LEU A 2 27.19 -6.13 -29.53
C LEU A 2 26.00 -6.21 -30.51
N PRO A 3 25.29 -7.34 -30.59
CA PRO A 3 24.11 -7.48 -31.42
C PRO A 3 23.00 -6.54 -30.92
N LEU A 4 22.21 -6.02 -31.85
CA LEU A 4 21.04 -5.22 -31.52
C LEU A 4 20.03 -6.08 -30.74
N PRO A 5 19.31 -5.51 -29.76
CA PRO A 5 18.25 -6.22 -29.06
C PRO A 5 17.21 -6.72 -30.07
N GLN A 6 16.76 -7.97 -29.90
CA GLN A 6 15.80 -8.62 -30.80
C GLN A 6 14.44 -7.92 -30.88
N TYR A 7 14.12 -7.08 -29.89
CA TYR A 7 12.85 -6.38 -29.80
C TYR A 7 13.07 -4.87 -29.73
N PRO A 8 12.22 -4.07 -30.39
CA PRO A 8 12.27 -2.62 -30.27
C PRO A 8 12.00 -2.17 -28.83
N TYR A 9 12.59 -1.04 -28.45
CA TYR A 9 12.37 -0.41 -27.15
C TYR A 9 10.89 0.00 -27.01
N GLU A 10 10.21 -0.51 -25.98
CA GLU A 10 8.84 -0.09 -25.65
C GLU A 10 8.87 1.09 -24.66
N ILE A 11 8.22 2.19 -25.03
CA ILE A 11 8.05 3.35 -24.14
C ILE A 11 7.03 2.97 -23.06
N ALA A 12 7.46 2.98 -21.80
CA ALA A 12 6.59 2.81 -20.65
C ALA A 12 5.99 4.15 -20.21
N GLN A 13 4.69 4.18 -19.96
CA GLN A 13 4.01 5.31 -19.32
C GLN A 13 3.76 5.01 -17.85
N TRP A 14 4.10 5.97 -16.99
CA TRP A 14 3.87 5.88 -15.56
C TRP A 14 2.62 6.66 -15.16
N SER A 15 1.84 6.09 -14.25
CA SER A 15 0.67 6.71 -13.66
C SER A 15 0.53 6.29 -12.20
N LYS A 16 -0.32 6.97 -11.43
CA LYS A 16 -0.66 6.59 -10.07
C LYS A 16 -2.13 6.21 -9.99
N GLY A 17 -2.45 5.21 -9.19
CA GLY A 17 -3.80 4.73 -8.98
C GLY A 17 -4.02 4.33 -7.53
N LYS A 18 -5.22 4.55 -7.01
CA LYS A 18 -5.61 4.08 -5.69
C LYS A 18 -6.31 2.73 -5.81
N VAL A 19 -5.92 1.77 -4.98
CA VAL A 19 -6.59 0.47 -4.91
C VAL A 19 -7.97 0.64 -4.28
N GLN A 20 -9.01 0.32 -5.05
CA GLN A 20 -10.41 0.46 -4.66
C GLN A 20 -10.87 -0.73 -3.80
N PRO A 21 -11.96 -0.59 -3.02
CA PRO A 21 -12.49 -1.66 -2.17
C PRO A 21 -12.80 -2.97 -2.91
N ASN A 22 -13.09 -2.91 -4.21
CA ASN A 22 -13.28 -4.11 -5.03
C ASN A 22 -11.95 -4.76 -5.47
N CYS A 23 -10.82 -4.41 -4.87
CA CYS A 23 -9.48 -4.88 -5.20
C CYS A 23 -9.02 -4.53 -6.62
N HIS A 24 -9.43 -3.38 -7.17
CA HIS A 24 -9.00 -2.93 -8.50
C HIS A 24 -8.39 -1.53 -8.50
N ILE A 25 -7.48 -1.28 -9.44
CA ILE A 25 -7.08 0.07 -9.84
C ILE A 25 -7.72 0.43 -11.16
N ALA A 26 -7.97 1.72 -11.36
CA ALA A 26 -8.44 2.25 -12.63
C ALA A 26 -7.25 2.81 -13.42
N PHE A 27 -7.07 2.35 -14.66
CA PHE A 27 -6.12 2.90 -15.61
C PHE A 27 -6.78 3.01 -16.98
N GLN A 28 -6.84 4.23 -17.53
CA GLN A 28 -7.45 4.52 -18.84
C GLN A 28 -8.85 3.92 -19.04
N ARG A 29 -9.73 4.09 -18.05
CA ARG A 29 -11.12 3.56 -18.04
C ARG A 29 -11.21 2.02 -18.05
N LYS A 30 -10.10 1.34 -17.78
CA LYS A 30 -10.01 -0.12 -17.55
C LYS A 30 -9.66 -0.37 -16.09
N PHE A 31 -10.01 -1.54 -15.60
CA PHE A 31 -9.83 -1.95 -14.23
C PHE A 31 -8.94 -3.19 -14.17
N TYR A 32 -7.93 -3.15 -13.33
CA TYR A 32 -6.97 -4.24 -13.14
C TYR A 32 -6.95 -4.62 -11.68
N SER A 33 -7.11 -5.91 -11.37
CA SER A 33 -7.15 -6.37 -9.99
C SER A 33 -5.79 -6.26 -9.32
N VAL A 34 -5.75 -5.97 -8.03
CA VAL A 34 -4.55 -5.90 -7.20
C VAL A 34 -4.79 -6.76 -5.96
N PRO A 35 -3.77 -7.48 -5.42
CA PRO A 35 -3.96 -8.25 -4.20
C PRO A 35 -4.60 -7.43 -3.08
N PHE A 36 -5.54 -8.03 -2.36
CA PHE A 36 -6.35 -7.37 -1.34
C PHE A 36 -5.53 -6.76 -0.19
N GLU A 37 -4.30 -7.23 0.01
CA GLU A 37 -3.34 -6.69 0.98
C GLU A 37 -3.06 -5.20 0.75
N TYR A 38 -3.21 -4.71 -0.47
CA TYR A 38 -2.95 -3.32 -0.85
C TYR A 38 -4.23 -2.47 -0.89
N LEU A 39 -5.35 -2.92 -0.31
CA LEU A 39 -6.61 -2.17 -0.32
C LEU A 39 -6.48 -0.77 0.28
N GLY A 40 -6.77 0.25 -0.53
CA GLY A 40 -6.73 1.64 -0.12
C GLY A 40 -5.37 2.32 -0.26
N GLU A 41 -4.32 1.56 -0.61
CA GLU A 41 -2.99 2.09 -0.88
C GLU A 41 -2.93 2.80 -2.24
N GLU A 42 -1.97 3.72 -2.36
CA GLU A 42 -1.58 4.31 -3.64
C GLU A 42 -0.49 3.47 -4.28
N VAL A 43 -0.69 3.11 -5.54
CA VAL A 43 0.23 2.29 -6.32
C VAL A 43 0.63 3.01 -7.60
N GLU A 44 1.78 2.64 -8.12
CA GLU A 44 2.28 3.09 -9.41
C GLU A 44 1.88 2.09 -10.49
N VAL A 45 1.52 2.61 -11.65
CA VAL A 45 1.12 1.83 -12.81
C VAL A 45 2.13 2.11 -13.90
N GLN A 46 2.91 1.10 -14.24
CA GLN A 46 3.78 1.11 -15.40
C GLN A 46 3.06 0.42 -16.55
N SER A 47 2.84 1.14 -17.64
CA SER A 47 2.07 0.65 -18.78
C SER A 47 2.88 0.66 -20.06
N THR A 48 2.87 -0.46 -20.78
CA THR A 48 3.39 -0.56 -22.15
C THR A 48 2.23 -0.79 -23.12
N GLN A 49 2.51 -1.03 -24.41
CA GLN A 49 1.43 -1.29 -25.38
C GLN A 49 0.66 -2.58 -25.07
N THR A 50 1.29 -3.53 -24.39
CA THR A 50 0.77 -4.89 -24.23
C THR A 50 0.55 -5.28 -22.77
N VAL A 51 1.23 -4.63 -21.83
CA VAL A 51 1.23 -5.00 -20.40
C VAL A 51 0.92 -3.80 -19.51
N ILE A 52 0.24 -4.08 -18.40
CA ILE A 52 0.09 -3.19 -17.25
C ILE A 52 0.76 -3.86 -16.06
N GLU A 53 1.78 -3.23 -15.52
CA GLU A 53 2.42 -3.62 -14.27
C GLU A 53 2.02 -2.65 -13.18
N ILE A 54 1.71 -3.19 -12.00
CA ILE A 54 1.28 -2.42 -10.84
C ILE A 54 2.34 -2.62 -9.78
N LEU A 55 2.86 -1.51 -9.26
CA LEU A 55 3.98 -1.46 -8.35
C LEU A 55 3.58 -0.73 -7.06
N TYR A 56 4.04 -1.25 -5.92
CA TYR A 56 3.95 -0.60 -4.63
C TYR A 56 5.36 -0.48 -4.05
N HIS A 57 5.77 0.74 -3.69
CA HIS A 57 7.15 1.06 -3.27
C HIS A 57 8.24 0.48 -4.21
N HIS A 58 8.05 0.63 -5.54
CA HIS A 58 8.94 0.11 -6.59
C HIS A 58 9.03 -1.42 -6.69
N GLN A 59 8.22 -2.17 -5.92
CA GLN A 59 8.09 -3.61 -6.06
C GLN A 59 6.84 -3.95 -6.88
N ARG A 60 6.98 -4.80 -7.90
CA ARG A 60 5.84 -5.24 -8.71
C ARG A 60 4.95 -6.18 -7.89
N ILE A 61 3.68 -5.82 -7.75
CA ILE A 61 2.67 -6.57 -6.99
C ILE A 61 1.64 -7.26 -7.88
N ALA A 62 1.45 -6.77 -9.11
CA ALA A 62 0.56 -7.40 -10.10
C ALA A 62 1.02 -7.10 -11.53
N SER A 63 0.69 -7.99 -12.45
CA SER A 63 0.95 -7.82 -13.88
C SER A 63 -0.22 -8.37 -14.69
N HIS A 64 -0.66 -7.60 -15.68
CA HIS A 64 -1.82 -7.91 -16.51
C HIS A 64 -1.51 -7.63 -17.97
N LYS A 65 -2.16 -8.38 -18.87
CA LYS A 65 -2.28 -7.94 -20.25
C LYS A 65 -3.10 -6.65 -20.31
N ARG A 66 -2.59 -5.65 -21.03
CA ARG A 66 -3.29 -4.38 -21.26
C ARG A 66 -4.56 -4.63 -22.08
N LEU A 67 -5.68 -4.16 -21.55
CA LEU A 67 -6.98 -4.27 -22.20
C LEU A 67 -7.19 -3.16 -23.20
N TRP A 68 -7.69 -3.53 -24.37
CA TRP A 68 -8.10 -2.65 -25.45
C TRP A 68 -9.55 -2.96 -25.85
N GLY A 69 -10.28 -1.98 -26.38
CA GLY A 69 -11.65 -2.21 -26.87
C GLY A 69 -12.71 -2.23 -25.77
N LYS A 70 -13.63 -3.21 -25.81
CA LYS A 70 -14.85 -3.22 -24.96
C LYS A 70 -14.60 -3.74 -23.54
N ASP A 71 -13.70 -4.71 -23.37
CA ASP A 71 -13.45 -5.34 -22.07
C ASP A 71 -12.95 -4.33 -21.05
N THR A 72 -13.57 -4.29 -19.88
CA THR A 72 -13.30 -3.27 -18.86
C THR A 72 -12.52 -3.80 -17.66
N TYR A 73 -12.54 -5.10 -17.38
CA TYR A 73 -11.92 -5.70 -16.19
C TYR A 73 -10.92 -6.79 -16.56
N SER A 74 -9.74 -6.76 -15.94
CA SER A 74 -8.75 -7.83 -15.93
C SER A 74 -8.57 -8.26 -14.47
N THR A 75 -9.26 -9.33 -14.09
CA THR A 75 -9.36 -9.78 -12.70
C THR A 75 -8.69 -11.12 -12.52
N ILE A 76 -7.71 -11.17 -11.63
CA ILE A 76 -7.08 -12.40 -11.14
C ILE A 76 -7.80 -12.80 -9.86
N ARG A 77 -8.31 -14.04 -9.80
CA ARG A 77 -9.11 -14.52 -8.65
C ARG A 77 -8.32 -14.51 -7.35
N GLU A 78 -7.03 -14.83 -7.41
CA GLU A 78 -6.11 -14.85 -6.26
C GLU A 78 -5.92 -13.48 -5.61
N HIS A 79 -6.23 -12.39 -6.32
CA HIS A 79 -6.14 -11.04 -5.76
C HIS A 79 -7.33 -10.71 -4.85
N ILE A 80 -8.44 -11.44 -4.98
CA ILE A 80 -9.66 -11.22 -4.22
C ILE A 80 -9.55 -11.98 -2.90
N PRO A 81 -9.95 -11.40 -1.76
CA PRO A 81 -9.88 -12.09 -0.49
C PRO A 81 -10.82 -13.31 -0.49
N PRO A 82 -10.43 -14.42 0.14
CA PRO A 82 -11.22 -15.65 0.14
C PRO A 82 -12.55 -15.50 0.90
N ASP A 83 -12.58 -14.62 1.91
CA ASP A 83 -13.71 -14.49 2.84
C ASP A 83 -14.36 -13.10 2.80
N LYS A 84 -15.69 -13.06 2.86
CA LYS A 84 -16.47 -11.81 2.88
C LYS A 84 -16.23 -10.96 4.14
N ILE A 85 -15.86 -11.59 5.25
CA ILE A 85 -15.59 -10.92 6.54
C ILE A 85 -14.44 -9.91 6.40
N PHE A 86 -13.49 -10.19 5.50
CA PHE A 86 -12.33 -9.35 5.24
C PHE A 86 -12.69 -7.88 4.94
N PHE A 87 -13.72 -7.63 4.12
CA PHE A 87 -14.09 -6.25 3.77
C PHE A 87 -14.66 -5.48 4.97
N ALA A 88 -15.43 -6.15 5.83
CA ALA A 88 -15.95 -5.54 7.04
C ALA A 88 -14.82 -5.20 8.03
N ASP A 89 -13.87 -6.12 8.21
CA ASP A 89 -12.71 -5.93 9.08
C ASP A 89 -11.80 -4.81 8.56
N TRP A 90 -11.53 -4.77 7.25
CA TRP A 90 -10.78 -3.69 6.61
C TRP A 90 -11.46 -2.33 6.81
N GLU A 91 -12.78 -2.23 6.60
CA GLU A 91 -13.52 -0.99 6.84
C GLU A 91 -13.43 -0.54 8.30
N TYR A 92 -13.58 -1.48 9.23
CA TYR A 92 -13.50 -1.22 10.66
C TYR A 92 -12.11 -0.69 11.03
N SER A 93 -11.05 -1.40 10.65
CA SER A 93 -9.66 -1.01 10.89
C SER A 93 -9.36 0.37 10.32
N LYS A 94 -9.79 0.64 9.08
CA LYS A 94 -9.63 1.95 8.43
C LYS A 94 -10.36 3.08 9.17
N ARG A 95 -11.56 2.84 9.70
CA ARG A 95 -12.30 3.83 10.50
C ARG A 95 -11.56 4.13 11.81
N GLN A 96 -11.07 3.11 12.51
CA GLN A 96 -10.29 3.28 13.73
C GLN A 96 -9.02 4.09 13.47
N HIS A 97 -8.27 3.76 12.41
CA HIS A 97 -7.06 4.49 12.01
C HIS A 97 -7.34 5.96 11.69
N ASN A 98 -8.38 6.24 10.90
CA ASN A 98 -8.75 7.61 10.56
C ASN A 98 -9.23 8.39 11.78
N HIS A 99 -9.95 7.73 12.69
CA HIS A 99 -10.35 8.33 13.96
C HIS A 99 -9.13 8.72 14.78
N LEU A 100 -8.17 7.82 14.94
CA LEU A 100 -6.93 8.08 15.67
C LEU A 100 -6.13 9.23 15.04
N LYS A 101 -5.91 9.20 13.71
CA LYS A 101 -5.25 10.30 12.98
C LYS A 101 -5.91 11.64 13.23
N ARG A 102 -7.25 11.68 13.20
CA ARG A 102 -8.03 12.88 13.48
C ARG A 102 -7.82 13.37 14.92
N LEU A 103 -7.87 12.48 15.91
CA LEU A 103 -7.65 12.84 17.31
C LEU A 103 -6.23 13.38 17.54
N ILE A 104 -5.20 12.71 16.99
CA ILE A 104 -3.80 13.16 17.07
C ILE A 104 -3.66 14.56 16.45
N SER A 105 -4.23 14.76 15.26
CA SER A 105 -4.21 16.07 14.59
C SER A 105 -4.91 17.16 15.41
N GLN A 106 -6.06 16.83 16.03
CA GLN A 106 -6.83 17.77 16.85
C GLN A 106 -6.14 18.15 18.17
N ALA A 107 -5.39 17.23 18.76
CA ALA A 107 -4.68 17.45 20.01
C ALA A 107 -3.50 18.43 19.88
N LYS A 108 -3.06 18.76 18.66
CA LYS A 108 -1.98 19.72 18.37
C LYS A 108 -0.69 19.43 19.14
N PHE A 109 -0.31 18.17 19.26
CA PHE A 109 0.96 17.79 19.88
C PHE A 109 2.14 18.47 19.18
N GLN A 110 3.16 18.83 19.94
CA GLN A 110 4.41 19.38 19.39
C GLN A 110 5.09 18.39 18.42
N TYR A 111 4.99 17.10 18.73
CA TYR A 111 5.54 16.00 17.94
C TYR A 111 4.45 14.95 17.67
N PRO A 112 3.60 15.14 16.64
CA PRO A 112 2.44 14.27 16.40
C PRO A 112 2.81 12.86 15.92
N ASN A 113 4.03 12.68 15.43
CA ASN A 113 4.57 11.39 14.99
C ASN A 113 5.57 10.81 16.00
N ALA A 114 5.66 11.37 17.22
CA ALA A 114 6.58 10.83 18.22
C ALA A 114 6.19 9.40 18.59
N CYS A 115 7.17 8.51 18.57
CA CYS A 115 7.04 7.12 18.98
C CYS A 115 8.14 6.76 20.00
N ILE A 116 8.00 5.61 20.65
CA ILE A 116 8.86 5.22 21.77
C ILE A 116 10.29 4.91 21.32
N GLU A 117 10.42 4.47 20.07
CA GLU A 117 11.67 4.14 19.39
C GLU A 117 12.53 5.39 19.14
N ASP A 118 11.89 6.55 18.98
CA ASP A 118 12.55 7.85 18.72
C ASP A 118 12.95 8.59 20.01
N ILE A 119 12.69 7.99 21.19
CA ILE A 119 13.13 8.57 22.46
C ILE A 119 14.67 8.55 22.50
N ASN A 120 15.27 9.67 22.89
CA ASN A 120 16.70 9.70 23.19
C ASN A 120 16.97 9.01 24.54
N TYR A 121 17.63 7.84 24.50
CA TYR A 121 18.04 7.02 25.66
C TYR A 121 19.49 7.24 26.09
N ALA A 122 20.07 8.41 25.83
CA ALA A 122 21.40 8.74 26.31
C ALA A 122 21.54 8.51 27.84
N ASN A 123 22.70 8.01 28.26
CA ASN A 123 22.96 7.52 29.62
C ASN A 123 22.78 8.60 30.71
N ASP A 124 22.89 9.88 30.36
CA ASP A 124 22.67 11.02 31.25
C ASP A 124 21.20 11.17 31.69
N ARG A 125 20.26 10.65 30.90
CA ARG A 125 18.82 10.70 31.21
C ARG A 125 18.34 9.62 32.17
N LYS A 126 19.18 8.60 32.43
CA LYS A 126 18.84 7.43 33.29
C LYS A 126 17.54 6.74 32.86
N LEU A 127 17.31 6.64 31.55
CA LEU A 127 16.18 5.95 30.95
C LEU A 127 16.66 4.60 30.43
N ASP A 128 16.11 3.51 30.97
CA ASP A 128 16.39 2.17 30.48
C ASP A 128 15.41 1.82 29.35
N HIS A 129 15.96 1.62 28.16
CA HIS A 129 15.21 1.27 26.96
C HIS A 129 14.42 -0.03 27.13
N GLU A 130 14.99 -1.05 27.77
CA GLU A 130 14.33 -2.35 27.95
C GLU A 130 13.11 -2.22 28.87
N GLN A 131 13.28 -1.55 30.01
CA GLN A 131 12.18 -1.28 30.94
C GLN A 131 11.08 -0.44 30.28
N ILE A 132 11.43 0.56 29.48
CA ILE A 132 10.45 1.44 28.82
C ILE A 132 9.63 0.67 27.76
N LEU A 133 10.26 -0.22 26.98
CA LEU A 133 9.55 -1.08 26.04
C LEU A 133 8.66 -2.11 26.75
N GLU A 134 9.13 -2.68 27.86
CA GLU A 134 8.32 -3.56 28.70
C GLU A 134 7.08 -2.81 29.20
N ILE A 135 7.23 -1.56 29.67
CA ILE A 135 6.13 -0.68 30.11
C ILE A 135 5.14 -0.40 28.99
N ALA A 136 5.63 -0.10 27.80
CA ALA A 136 4.79 0.17 26.65
C ALA A 136 3.98 -1.05 26.16
N SER A 137 4.43 -2.27 26.47
CA SER A 137 3.69 -3.48 26.13
C SER A 137 2.36 -3.62 26.89
N CYS A 138 2.17 -2.85 27.98
CA CYS A 138 0.99 -2.87 28.83
C CYS A 138 0.60 -4.27 29.35
N ASN A 139 1.53 -5.22 29.41
CA ASN A 139 1.31 -6.59 29.87
C ASN A 139 1.44 -6.75 31.40
N TYR A 140 1.16 -5.70 32.17
CA TYR A 140 1.26 -5.72 33.63
C TYR A 140 0.06 -6.43 34.23
N ILE A 141 0.31 -7.50 34.99
CA ILE A 141 -0.65 -8.18 35.86
C ILE A 141 -0.45 -7.68 37.29
#